data_AF-A0A9W6XAI2-F1
#
_entry.id   AF-A0A9W6XAI2-F1
#
_cell.length_a   1.000
_cell.length_b   1.000
_cell.length_c   1.000
_cell.angle_alpha   90.00
_cell.angle_beta   90.00
_cell.angle_gamma   90.00
#
_symmetry.space_group_name_H-M   'P 1'
#
loop_
_entity.id
_entity.type
_entity.pdbx_description
1 polymer ?
#
loop_
_entity_poly.entity_id
_entity_poly.type
_entity_poly.pdbx_seq_one_letter_code
_entity_poly.pdbx_strand_id
1 'polypeptide(L)'
;MMNVRNLDSSLVLRGPHLGDRGRYPISVRQLLFLVWVGIGVAPLLLQARSYARFVTPHKISKSLLPAEADVHETADLPDHCPVEGLFIAGIWWNVTPLYYSQDEDGKLCHFVVPQYNIHGNYFLGNDRTNASSTTPSRCTNESYPFKHYFYHGSIGYFAFYEEAKGTYCTVDKTAYVLVGGLGTYDINGAQLAHDRGSTEYRESYWYGISGFVWIAYRVLMLRRSYISCKRYGKRCERMGESLRLEGAIIYLQESMRLSAYDARNYHRLVLLYLLVEGLMGDLFLLIAQDGMIGRLQYISLGYNLSGVMSMLFEMLETMRWLGERLRCLFKRLLFNYETMLLGECICSGAMQHYLTALNLSKGFKHSQPAAVFVSPYVWSLVGHGVIVLGCVLVLVSVRSLGAIIYMRWRYGCFAVLTTVCCVDTTLGIRGKLVVLSGYSYENTKLYYKLATLKAFGMMKMMEEDGQEFLVLHKLYWIAIPRRDLFVIGVIKGKQVQPCPERFCTGIVTVFTQILGGPTAGIGTHRRLQGAFNNRVSLEPATIKLASRPVVSSIQTSCPRTLSPVKVDSSRPAVREAFQ
;
A
#
# COMPACT_ATOMS: atom_id res chain seq x y z
N MET A 1 47.08 46.70 -21.66
CA MET A 1 47.76 45.58 -22.37
C MET A 1 47.29 44.29 -21.70
N MET A 2 46.55 43.34 -22.26
CA MET A 2 45.95 43.09 -23.57
C MET A 2 44.42 43.13 -23.46
N ASN A 3 43.77 43.25 -24.61
CA ASN A 3 42.40 43.70 -24.82
C ASN A 3 41.55 42.54 -25.39
N VAL A 4 40.22 42.75 -25.52
CA VAL A 4 39.27 42.04 -26.42
C VAL A 4 38.66 40.73 -25.83
N ARG A 5 37.35 40.46 -25.76
CA ARG A 5 36.10 41.04 -26.31
C ARG A 5 34.88 40.59 -25.49
N ASN A 6 33.92 41.50 -25.33
CA ASN A 6 32.50 41.20 -25.16
C ASN A 6 31.99 40.33 -26.32
N LEU A 7 31.11 39.36 -26.02
CA LEU A 7 30.22 38.75 -27.00
C LEU A 7 28.88 38.45 -26.33
N ASP A 8 27.96 39.40 -26.49
CA ASP A 8 26.54 39.11 -26.61
C ASP A 8 26.34 38.04 -27.68
N SER A 9 25.50 37.05 -27.38
CA SER A 9 24.93 36.16 -28.41
C SER A 9 23.58 35.66 -27.93
N SER A 10 22.58 36.52 -28.12
CA SER A 10 21.27 36.09 -28.58
C SER A 10 21.42 35.13 -29.76
N LEU A 11 21.20 33.84 -29.53
CA LEU A 11 21.03 32.86 -30.60
C LEU A 11 19.90 31.91 -30.22
N VAL A 12 18.70 32.40 -30.49
CA VAL A 12 17.52 31.59 -30.79
C VAL A 12 17.87 30.78 -32.03
N LEU A 13 18.43 29.60 -31.83
CA LEU A 13 18.59 28.61 -32.89
C LEU A 13 17.26 27.88 -33.07
N ARG A 14 16.41 28.49 -33.91
CA ARG A 14 15.29 27.84 -34.58
C ARG A 14 15.89 26.86 -35.59
N GLY A 15 16.18 25.64 -35.14
CA GLY A 15 16.61 24.53 -36.01
C GLY A 15 15.42 23.89 -36.73
N PRO A 16 15.58 23.43 -37.98
CA PRO A 16 14.47 23.07 -38.87
C PRO A 16 13.84 21.73 -38.51
N HIS A 17 12.55 21.62 -38.79
CA HIS A 17 11.82 20.36 -38.91
C HIS A 17 12.57 19.37 -39.80
N LEU A 18 13.04 18.28 -39.23
CA LEU A 18 13.52 17.12 -39.98
C LEU A 18 13.19 15.85 -39.19
N GLY A 19 12.26 15.08 -39.73
CA GLY A 19 11.95 13.73 -39.24
C GLY A 19 10.47 13.44 -38.99
N ASP A 20 9.59 13.83 -39.91
CA ASP A 20 8.24 13.27 -40.00
C ASP A 20 8.34 11.79 -40.43
N ARG A 21 8.42 10.89 -39.44
CA ARG A 21 8.13 9.46 -39.58
C ARG A 21 7.11 9.08 -38.51
N GLY A 22 5.84 9.27 -38.83
CA GLY A 22 4.78 8.30 -38.54
C GLY A 22 4.66 7.74 -37.12
N ARG A 23 4.84 8.56 -36.08
CA ARG A 23 4.31 8.26 -34.74
C ARG A 23 3.24 9.29 -34.41
N TYR A 24 1.98 8.87 -34.46
CA TYR A 24 0.90 9.64 -33.87
C TYR A 24 1.30 10.07 -32.45
N PRO A 25 1.39 11.37 -32.15
CA PRO A 25 1.77 11.81 -30.81
C PRO A 25 0.68 11.33 -29.84
N ILE A 26 1.06 10.46 -28.91
CA ILE A 26 0.15 9.94 -27.87
C ILE A 26 -0.38 11.15 -27.10
N SER A 27 -1.70 11.34 -27.11
CA SER A 27 -2.34 12.43 -26.36
C SER A 27 -2.09 12.28 -24.86
N VAL A 28 -2.10 13.39 -24.11
CA VAL A 28 -1.90 13.35 -22.64
C VAL A 28 -2.93 12.45 -21.97
N ARG A 29 -4.18 12.46 -22.47
CA ARG A 29 -5.23 11.57 -21.99
C ARG A 29 -4.93 10.09 -22.25
N GLN A 30 -4.43 9.74 -23.44
CA GLN A 30 -4.04 8.35 -23.75
C GLN A 30 -2.86 7.91 -22.89
N LEU A 31 -1.85 8.77 -22.71
CA LEU A 31 -0.70 8.47 -21.86
C LEU A 31 -1.14 8.19 -20.42
N LEU A 32 -1.91 9.08 -19.80
CA LEU A 32 -2.42 8.90 -18.44
C LEU A 32 -3.29 7.64 -18.32
N PHE A 33 -4.07 7.30 -19.35
CA PHE A 33 -4.86 6.07 -19.38
C PHE A 33 -3.98 4.81 -19.39
N LEU A 34 -2.98 4.75 -20.27
CA LEU A 34 -2.05 3.61 -20.36
C LEU A 34 -1.30 3.40 -19.04
N VAL A 35 -0.80 4.49 -18.44
CA VAL A 35 -0.12 4.41 -17.14
C VAL A 35 -1.10 3.99 -16.04
N TRP A 36 -2.36 4.47 -16.05
CA TRP A 36 -3.39 4.04 -15.09
C TRP A 36 -3.72 2.55 -15.20
N VAL A 37 -3.79 1.99 -16.42
CA VAL A 37 -3.96 0.55 -16.62
C VAL A 37 -2.76 -0.22 -16.05
N GLY A 38 -1.54 0.19 -16.39
CA GLY A 38 -0.32 -0.53 -16.00
C GLY A 38 -0.02 -0.49 -14.49
N ILE A 39 -0.09 0.69 -13.86
CA ILE A 39 0.31 0.88 -12.44
C ILE A 39 -0.91 0.78 -11.50
N GLY A 40 -2.13 0.97 -12.02
CA GLY A 40 -3.36 0.89 -11.23
C GLY A 40 -4.08 -0.45 -11.37
N VAL A 41 -4.53 -0.78 -12.58
CA VAL A 41 -5.41 -1.94 -12.82
C VAL A 41 -4.67 -3.27 -12.72
N ALA A 42 -3.48 -3.40 -13.33
CA ALA A 42 -2.76 -4.67 -13.32
C ALA A 42 -2.43 -5.18 -11.89
N PRO A 43 -1.93 -4.35 -10.95
CA PRO A 43 -1.74 -4.77 -9.57
C PRO A 43 -3.04 -5.17 -8.86
N LEU A 44 -4.15 -4.47 -9.13
CA LEU A 44 -5.46 -4.83 -8.57
C LEU A 44 -5.92 -6.21 -9.06
N LEU A 45 -5.72 -6.54 -10.34
CA LEU A 45 -6.08 -7.86 -10.88
C LEU A 45 -5.24 -8.97 -10.25
N LEU A 46 -3.95 -8.73 -10.02
CA LEU A 46 -3.09 -9.68 -9.30
C LEU A 46 -3.60 -9.88 -7.86
N GLN A 47 -3.93 -8.80 -7.16
CA GLN A 47 -4.49 -8.87 -5.80
C GLN A 47 -5.85 -9.57 -5.76
N ALA A 48 -6.74 -9.32 -6.73
CA ALA A 48 -8.04 -9.98 -6.81
C ALA A 48 -7.91 -11.48 -7.09
N ARG A 49 -6.98 -11.87 -7.97
CA ARG A 49 -6.65 -13.29 -8.22
C ARG A 49 -6.14 -13.97 -6.95
N SER A 50 -5.24 -13.31 -6.24
CA SER A 50 -4.70 -13.78 -4.96
C SER A 50 -5.80 -14.00 -3.93
N TYR A 51 -6.65 -13.00 -3.74
CA TYR A 51 -7.80 -13.08 -2.83
C TYR A 51 -8.75 -14.23 -3.22
N ALA A 52 -9.07 -14.37 -4.51
CA ALA A 52 -9.92 -15.45 -4.99
C ALA A 52 -9.36 -16.84 -4.64
N ARG A 53 -8.04 -17.04 -4.69
CA ARG A 53 -7.41 -18.30 -4.28
C ARG A 53 -7.59 -18.61 -2.81
N PHE A 54 -7.50 -17.61 -1.94
CA PHE A 54 -7.59 -17.80 -0.49
C PHE A 54 -9.01 -17.90 0.04
N VAL A 55 -9.96 -17.23 -0.61
CA VAL A 55 -11.38 -17.27 -0.21
C VAL A 55 -12.08 -18.53 -0.73
N THR A 56 -11.49 -19.23 -1.71
CA THR A 56 -12.09 -20.47 -2.24
C THR A 56 -12.06 -21.55 -1.14
N PRO A 57 -13.18 -22.22 -0.86
CA PRO A 57 -13.21 -23.32 0.10
C PRO A 57 -12.23 -24.43 -0.27
N HIS A 58 -11.54 -24.97 0.71
CA HIS A 58 -10.54 -26.03 0.51
C HIS A 58 -10.86 -27.28 1.34
N LYS A 59 -10.21 -28.39 0.98
CA LYS A 59 -10.26 -29.66 1.69
C LYS A 59 -8.86 -30.17 1.93
N ILE A 60 -8.63 -30.72 3.12
CA ILE A 60 -7.37 -31.36 3.46
C ILE A 60 -7.37 -32.76 2.84
N SER A 61 -6.29 -33.15 2.19
CA SER A 61 -6.12 -34.51 1.68
C SER A 61 -6.25 -35.55 2.79
N LYS A 62 -7.04 -36.60 2.58
CA LYS A 62 -7.29 -37.67 3.58
C LYS A 62 -6.01 -38.31 4.11
N SER A 63 -4.99 -38.49 3.27
CA SER A 63 -3.69 -39.05 3.66
C SER A 63 -2.87 -38.16 4.61
N LEU A 64 -3.36 -36.96 4.94
CA LEU A 64 -2.72 -36.02 5.86
C LEU A 64 -3.52 -35.86 7.16
N LEU A 65 -4.67 -36.52 7.26
CA LEU A 65 -5.51 -36.50 8.45
C LEU A 65 -5.16 -37.74 9.31
N PRO A 66 -5.06 -37.58 10.63
CA PRO A 66 -4.88 -38.72 11.52
C PRO A 66 -6.12 -39.63 11.48
N ALA A 67 -5.93 -40.93 11.75
CA ALA A 67 -7.04 -41.85 11.99
C ALA A 67 -7.85 -41.41 13.23
N GLU A 68 -9.13 -41.78 13.29
CA GLU A 68 -10.03 -41.35 14.38
C GLU A 68 -9.59 -41.84 15.79
N ALA A 69 -8.71 -42.84 15.87
CA ALA A 69 -8.18 -43.36 17.13
C ALA A 69 -7.03 -42.50 17.66
N ASP A 70 -7.12 -42.12 18.93
CA ASP A 70 -6.23 -41.17 19.65
C ASP A 70 -4.86 -41.77 20.03
N VAL A 71 -4.20 -42.45 19.09
CA VAL A 71 -2.87 -43.05 19.32
C VAL A 71 -1.80 -42.15 18.72
N HIS A 72 -1.22 -41.29 19.56
CA HIS A 72 -0.09 -40.45 19.21
C HIS A 72 1.15 -40.88 19.97
N GLU A 73 2.25 -41.09 19.26
CA GLU A 73 3.53 -41.49 19.82
C GLU A 73 4.48 -40.30 19.86
N THR A 74 5.18 -40.15 20.98
CA THR A 74 6.21 -39.11 21.20
C THR A 74 7.60 -39.70 21.43
N ALA A 75 7.73 -41.04 21.45
CA ALA A 75 9.00 -41.72 21.63
C ALA A 75 9.85 -41.64 20.34
N ASP A 76 11.15 -41.45 20.49
CA ASP A 76 12.14 -41.49 19.40
C ASP A 76 11.76 -40.65 18.15
N LEU A 77 11.16 -39.48 18.39
CA LEU A 77 10.73 -38.52 17.37
C LEU A 77 11.76 -38.27 16.25
N PRO A 78 13.06 -38.08 16.53
CA PRO A 78 14.06 -37.86 15.48
C PRO A 78 14.24 -39.05 14.52
N ASP A 79 13.99 -40.28 14.98
CA ASP A 79 14.14 -41.49 14.18
C ASP A 79 12.89 -41.77 13.35
N HIS A 80 11.71 -41.40 13.87
CA HIS A 80 10.44 -41.60 13.19
C HIS A 80 10.04 -40.44 12.28
N CYS A 81 10.39 -39.21 12.66
CA CYS A 81 10.04 -37.97 11.99
C CYS A 81 11.31 -37.14 11.73
N PRO A 82 12.21 -37.60 10.82
CA PRO A 82 13.57 -37.07 10.69
C PRO A 82 13.67 -35.74 9.92
N VAL A 83 12.55 -35.07 9.67
CA VAL A 83 12.48 -33.83 8.88
C VAL A 83 12.88 -32.64 9.74
N GLU A 84 14.01 -32.01 9.41
CA GLU A 84 14.51 -30.82 10.11
C GLU A 84 14.12 -29.50 9.41
N GLY A 85 13.78 -29.55 8.12
CA GLY A 85 13.40 -28.36 7.37
C GLY A 85 12.54 -28.61 6.14
N LEU A 86 11.83 -27.57 5.74
CA LEU A 86 11.02 -27.50 4.51
C LEU A 86 11.62 -26.45 3.58
N PHE A 87 11.85 -26.83 2.34
CA PHE A 87 12.23 -25.93 1.27
C PHE A 87 11.02 -25.68 0.37
N ILE A 88 10.44 -24.48 0.50
CA ILE A 88 9.21 -24.06 -0.19
C ILE A 88 9.46 -22.69 -0.82
N ALA A 89 9.10 -22.55 -2.10
CA ALA A 89 9.18 -21.29 -2.84
C ALA A 89 10.59 -20.61 -2.83
N GLY A 90 11.65 -21.41 -2.80
CA GLY A 90 13.03 -20.90 -2.72
C GLY A 90 13.49 -20.48 -1.33
N ILE A 91 12.73 -20.78 -0.27
CA ILE A 91 13.05 -20.43 1.12
C ILE A 91 13.10 -21.70 1.97
N TRP A 92 14.09 -21.76 2.85
CA TRP A 92 14.19 -22.82 3.86
C TRP A 92 13.52 -22.40 5.17
N TRP A 93 12.70 -23.30 5.73
CA TRP A 93 11.96 -23.13 6.97
C TRP A 93 12.33 -24.25 7.94
N ASN A 94 12.65 -23.91 9.20
CA ASN A 94 12.89 -24.91 10.24
C ASN A 94 11.58 -25.55 10.67
N VAL A 95 11.61 -26.86 10.85
CA VAL A 95 10.46 -27.64 11.32
C VAL A 95 10.80 -28.33 12.63
N THR A 96 9.80 -28.45 13.51
CA THR A 96 9.91 -29.23 14.74
C THR A 96 8.73 -30.22 14.81
N PRO A 97 8.99 -31.53 14.67
CA PRO A 97 7.96 -32.54 14.87
C PRO A 97 7.61 -32.63 16.37
N LEU A 98 6.33 -32.88 16.68
CA LEU A 98 5.84 -32.97 18.06
C LEU A 98 5.36 -34.37 18.45
N TYR A 99 4.71 -35.08 17.52
CA TYR A 99 4.22 -36.44 17.71
C TYR A 99 3.95 -37.07 16.34
N TYR A 100 3.75 -38.38 16.30
CA TYR A 100 3.43 -39.10 15.07
C TYR A 100 2.41 -40.22 15.29
N SER A 101 1.84 -40.68 14.18
CA SER A 101 1.01 -41.88 14.10
C SER A 101 1.49 -42.74 12.94
N GLN A 102 1.42 -44.06 13.11
CA GLN A 102 1.73 -45.02 12.06
C GLN A 102 0.60 -45.06 11.02
N ASP A 103 0.96 -45.21 9.76
CA ASP A 103 0.05 -45.41 8.63
C ASP A 103 0.55 -46.61 7.80
N GLU A 104 -0.31 -47.27 7.02
CA GLU A 104 0.05 -48.51 6.31
C GLU A 104 1.24 -48.31 5.35
N ASP A 105 1.27 -47.15 4.67
CA ASP A 105 2.26 -46.82 3.64
C ASP A 105 3.37 -45.86 4.13
N GLY A 106 3.38 -45.52 5.42
CA GLY A 106 4.30 -44.49 5.92
C GLY A 106 4.03 -44.03 7.34
N LYS A 107 4.47 -42.81 7.63
CA LYS A 107 4.30 -42.16 8.94
C LYS A 107 3.65 -40.81 8.76
N LEU A 108 2.66 -40.51 9.59
CA LEU A 108 2.05 -39.20 9.69
C LEU A 108 2.61 -38.47 10.92
N CYS A 109 3.35 -37.40 10.70
CA CYS A 109 3.99 -36.62 11.74
C CYS A 109 3.31 -35.25 11.86
N HIS A 110 2.92 -34.88 13.08
CA HIS A 110 2.50 -33.51 13.36
C HIS A 110 3.73 -32.62 13.59
N PHE A 111 3.71 -31.43 13.03
CA PHE A 111 4.84 -30.51 13.09
C PHE A 111 4.41 -29.06 13.30
N VAL A 112 5.37 -28.29 13.81
CA VAL A 112 5.22 -26.86 13.99
C VAL A 112 6.38 -26.08 13.39
N VAL A 113 6.11 -24.84 13.01
CA VAL A 113 7.13 -23.80 12.79
C VAL A 113 6.92 -22.72 13.85
N PRO A 114 7.58 -22.84 15.01
CA PRO A 114 7.18 -22.12 16.23
C PRO A 114 7.14 -20.60 16.07
N GLN A 115 8.13 -20.03 15.37
CA GLN A 115 8.25 -18.59 15.15
C GLN A 115 7.20 -17.99 14.21
N TYR A 116 6.39 -18.83 13.57
CA TYR A 116 5.37 -18.40 12.61
C TYR A 116 3.98 -18.94 12.95
N ASN A 117 3.75 -19.53 14.14
CA ASN A 117 2.43 -20.07 14.51
C ASN A 117 1.86 -20.97 13.39
N ILE A 118 2.72 -21.84 12.86
CA ILE A 118 2.37 -22.82 11.84
C ILE A 118 2.15 -24.15 12.53
N HIS A 119 1.03 -24.79 12.22
CA HIS A 119 0.66 -26.12 12.70
C HIS A 119 0.15 -26.95 11.53
N GLY A 120 0.59 -28.19 11.44
CA GLY A 120 0.21 -29.06 10.33
C GLY A 120 0.71 -30.48 10.48
N ASN A 121 0.37 -31.31 9.50
CA ASN A 121 0.85 -32.67 9.42
C ASN A 121 1.61 -32.89 8.12
N TYR A 122 2.64 -33.73 8.18
CA TYR A 122 3.25 -34.28 6.99
C TYR A 122 3.18 -35.80 6.99
N PHE A 123 3.00 -36.36 5.81
CA PHE A 123 3.12 -37.77 5.53
C PHE A 123 4.48 -38.05 4.89
N LEU A 124 5.21 -39.00 5.46
CA LEU A 124 6.48 -39.50 4.96
C LEU A 124 6.32 -40.97 4.55
N GLY A 125 6.52 -41.25 3.27
CA GLY A 125 6.43 -42.62 2.73
C GLY A 125 7.65 -43.47 3.06
N ASN A 126 7.45 -44.79 3.16
CA ASN A 126 8.52 -45.74 3.49
C ASN A 126 9.45 -46.06 2.30
N ASP A 127 8.92 -46.05 1.08
CA ASP A 127 9.65 -46.46 -0.12
C ASP A 127 10.33 -45.29 -0.83
N ARG A 128 11.49 -45.55 -1.44
CA ARG A 128 12.20 -44.55 -2.24
C ARG A 128 11.42 -44.18 -3.49
N THR A 129 11.49 -42.91 -3.89
CA THR A 129 10.86 -42.37 -5.09
C THR A 129 11.81 -41.49 -5.88
N ASN A 130 11.46 -41.24 -7.15
CA ASN A 130 12.14 -40.24 -7.96
C ASN A 130 12.05 -38.86 -7.30
N ALA A 131 13.20 -38.19 -7.22
CA ALA A 131 13.32 -36.85 -6.66
C ALA A 131 12.40 -35.83 -7.38
N SER A 132 11.84 -34.91 -6.60
CA SER A 132 11.05 -33.80 -7.14
C SER A 132 11.91 -32.85 -7.97
N SER A 133 11.30 -32.06 -8.85
CA SER A 133 12.02 -31.07 -9.66
C SER A 133 12.75 -29.99 -8.85
N THR A 134 12.37 -29.79 -7.60
CA THR A 134 12.97 -28.83 -6.65
C THR A 134 14.08 -29.43 -5.79
N THR A 135 14.25 -30.76 -5.83
CA THR A 135 15.25 -31.47 -5.03
C THR A 135 16.64 -31.34 -5.65
N PRO A 136 17.69 -31.07 -4.86
CA PRO A 136 19.05 -30.98 -5.38
C PRO A 136 19.53 -32.33 -5.90
N SER A 137 20.39 -32.30 -6.92
CA SER A 137 20.92 -33.51 -7.57
C SER A 137 21.62 -34.49 -6.63
N ARG A 138 22.16 -34.00 -5.51
CA ARG A 138 22.78 -34.82 -4.45
C ARG A 138 21.80 -35.76 -3.75
N CYS A 139 20.50 -35.48 -3.80
CA CYS A 139 19.45 -36.24 -3.14
C CYS A 139 18.68 -37.19 -4.07
N THR A 140 19.09 -37.32 -5.34
CA THR A 140 18.34 -38.05 -6.38
C THR A 140 18.02 -39.50 -6.00
N ASN A 141 18.96 -40.19 -5.35
CA ASN A 141 18.83 -41.61 -4.99
C ASN A 141 18.36 -41.83 -3.54
N GLU A 142 18.21 -40.75 -2.77
CA GLU A 142 17.96 -40.74 -1.34
C GLU A 142 16.69 -39.91 -1.03
N SER A 143 15.70 -40.03 -1.92
CA SER A 143 14.44 -39.29 -1.90
C SER A 143 13.26 -40.18 -1.54
N TYR A 144 12.40 -39.71 -0.63
CA TYR A 144 11.19 -40.40 -0.16
C TYR A 144 9.94 -39.55 -0.43
N PRO A 145 8.77 -40.15 -0.71
CA PRO A 145 7.53 -39.43 -0.90
C PRO A 145 7.20 -38.54 0.29
N PHE A 146 6.91 -37.27 0.02
CA PHE A 146 6.56 -36.31 1.05
C PHE A 146 5.32 -35.52 0.65
N LYS A 147 4.35 -35.43 1.56
CA LYS A 147 3.16 -34.59 1.41
C LYS A 147 2.93 -33.89 2.73
N HIS A 148 2.46 -32.66 2.71
CA HIS A 148 2.09 -31.99 3.95
C HIS A 148 0.99 -30.98 3.72
N TYR A 149 0.30 -30.64 4.81
CA TYR A 149 -0.47 -29.42 4.90
C TYR A 149 -0.08 -28.68 6.16
N PHE A 150 -0.32 -27.38 6.17
CA PHE A 150 -0.32 -26.63 7.41
C PHE A 150 -1.29 -25.45 7.34
N TYR A 151 -1.59 -24.94 8.53
CA TYR A 151 -2.20 -23.65 8.72
C TYR A 151 -1.21 -22.69 9.36
N HIS A 152 -1.11 -21.48 8.81
CA HIS A 152 -0.31 -20.38 9.31
C HIS A 152 -1.23 -19.32 9.91
N GLY A 153 -1.17 -19.11 11.22
CA GLY A 153 -2.01 -18.11 11.87
C GLY A 153 -1.74 -16.69 11.38
N SER A 154 -2.80 -15.93 11.09
CA SER A 154 -2.72 -14.50 10.77
C SER A 154 -2.59 -13.64 12.03
N ILE A 155 -2.55 -12.32 11.87
CA ILE A 155 -2.78 -11.35 12.96
C ILE A 155 -4.30 -11.30 13.32
N GLY A 156 -5.17 -11.62 12.36
CA GLY A 156 -6.62 -11.71 12.56
C GLY A 156 -7.08 -13.04 13.16
N TYR A 157 -8.40 -13.30 13.15
CA TYR A 157 -9.00 -14.54 13.69
C TYR A 157 -8.85 -15.77 12.77
N PHE A 158 -8.19 -15.65 11.62
CA PHE A 158 -8.08 -16.71 10.60
C PHE A 158 -6.64 -17.18 10.41
N ALA A 159 -6.48 -18.33 9.76
CA ALA A 159 -5.20 -18.90 9.35
C ALA A 159 -5.20 -19.19 7.84
N PHE A 160 -4.03 -19.07 7.23
CA PHE A 160 -3.78 -19.42 5.84
C PHE A 160 -3.46 -20.90 5.72
N TYR A 161 -4.12 -21.59 4.81
CA TYR A 161 -3.89 -23.00 4.50
C TYR A 161 -2.93 -23.13 3.32
N GLU A 162 -1.98 -24.05 3.46
CA GLU A 162 -1.14 -24.57 2.39
C GLU A 162 -1.21 -26.10 2.38
N GLU A 163 -1.27 -26.69 1.19
CA GLU A 163 -0.93 -28.10 0.97
C GLU A 163 0.08 -28.24 -0.17
N ALA A 164 1.12 -29.03 0.07
CA ALA A 164 2.20 -29.24 -0.89
C ALA A 164 2.65 -30.70 -0.94
N LYS A 165 3.29 -31.05 -2.06
CA LYS A 165 3.79 -32.39 -2.35
C LYS A 165 5.19 -32.30 -2.94
N GLY A 166 6.01 -33.30 -2.67
CA GLY A 166 7.37 -33.38 -3.17
C GLY A 166 8.12 -34.56 -2.58
N THR A 167 9.39 -34.35 -2.24
CA THR A 167 10.26 -35.42 -1.75
C THR A 167 11.13 -34.98 -0.58
N TYR A 168 11.27 -35.86 0.39
CA TYR A 168 12.18 -35.73 1.52
C TYR A 168 13.56 -36.30 1.17
N CYS A 169 14.63 -35.55 1.46
CA CYS A 169 16.00 -36.02 1.29
C CYS A 169 16.61 -36.45 2.64
N THR A 170 17.15 -37.66 2.72
CA THR A 170 17.82 -38.16 3.94
C THR A 170 19.21 -37.55 4.16
N VAL A 171 19.88 -37.07 3.11
CA VAL A 171 21.25 -36.53 3.17
C VAL A 171 21.32 -35.22 3.95
N ASP A 172 20.38 -34.30 3.70
CA ASP A 172 20.33 -32.98 4.34
C ASP A 172 19.08 -32.78 5.22
N LYS A 173 18.28 -33.85 5.38
CA LYS A 173 17.08 -33.89 6.19
C LYS A 173 16.04 -32.81 5.85
N THR A 174 16.01 -32.37 4.59
CA THR A 174 15.10 -31.34 4.10
C THR A 174 14.06 -31.93 3.16
N ALA A 175 12.80 -31.51 3.31
CA ALA A 175 11.76 -31.82 2.32
C ALA A 175 11.64 -30.69 1.29
N TYR A 176 11.69 -31.06 0.02
CA TYR A 176 11.59 -30.16 -1.13
C TYR A 176 10.22 -30.34 -1.75
N VAL A 177 9.42 -29.28 -1.76
CA VAL A 177 7.99 -29.38 -2.06
C VAL A 177 7.50 -28.28 -2.99
N LEU A 178 6.44 -28.61 -3.73
CA LEU A 178 5.70 -27.69 -4.58
C LEU A 178 4.27 -27.55 -4.04
N VAL A 179 3.84 -26.30 -3.87
CA VAL A 179 2.51 -25.97 -3.36
C VAL A 179 1.45 -26.29 -4.41
N GLY A 180 0.44 -27.06 -3.97
CA GLY A 180 -0.68 -27.49 -4.80
C GLY A 180 -2.05 -27.01 -4.29
N GLY A 181 -2.17 -26.70 -3.00
CA GLY A 181 -3.40 -26.26 -2.36
C GLY A 181 -3.21 -24.97 -1.56
N LEU A 182 -4.18 -24.06 -1.65
CA LEU A 182 -4.24 -22.81 -0.90
C LEU A 182 -5.67 -22.56 -0.42
N GLY A 183 -5.81 -21.88 0.71
CA GLY A 183 -7.11 -21.55 1.29
C GLY A 183 -6.97 -20.77 2.59
N THR A 184 -8.07 -20.57 3.29
CA THR A 184 -8.10 -19.92 4.61
C THR A 184 -9.17 -20.54 5.48
N TYR A 185 -8.98 -20.49 6.80
CA TYR A 185 -9.97 -21.00 7.75
C TYR A 185 -10.04 -20.11 9.00
N ASP A 186 -11.23 -19.91 9.55
CA ASP A 186 -11.46 -19.09 10.76
C ASP A 186 -10.98 -19.81 12.02
N ILE A 187 -9.66 -19.89 12.18
CA ILE A 187 -8.98 -20.49 13.32
C ILE A 187 -7.66 -19.76 13.60
N ASN A 188 -7.31 -19.59 14.87
CA ASN A 188 -5.99 -19.07 15.25
C ASN A 188 -5.62 -19.43 16.71
N GLY A 189 -4.39 -19.12 17.10
CA GLY A 189 -3.88 -19.26 18.46
C GLY A 189 -3.97 -20.70 18.99
N ALA A 190 -4.47 -20.86 20.21
CA ALA A 190 -4.57 -22.18 20.85
C ALA A 190 -5.50 -23.14 20.09
N GLN A 191 -6.58 -22.64 19.48
CA GLN A 191 -7.48 -23.49 18.70
C GLN A 191 -6.76 -24.09 17.50
N LEU A 192 -5.92 -23.30 16.83
CA LEU A 192 -5.09 -23.76 15.72
C LEU A 192 -4.09 -24.83 16.17
N ALA A 193 -3.47 -24.66 17.33
CA ALA A 193 -2.51 -25.62 17.87
C ALA A 193 -3.13 -27.00 18.19
N HIS A 194 -4.44 -27.06 18.40
CA HIS A 194 -5.19 -28.28 18.70
C HIS A 194 -6.04 -28.78 17.52
N ASP A 195 -5.97 -28.15 16.35
CA ASP A 195 -6.73 -28.58 15.17
C ASP A 195 -6.17 -29.87 14.59
N ARG A 196 -7.04 -30.87 14.43
CA ARG A 196 -6.71 -32.18 13.84
C ARG A 196 -7.02 -32.26 12.35
N GLY A 197 -7.55 -31.19 11.77
CA GLY A 197 -8.09 -31.22 10.42
C GLY A 197 -9.47 -31.87 10.35
N SER A 198 -10.06 -31.88 9.17
CA SER A 198 -11.38 -32.47 8.88
C SER A 198 -11.47 -32.80 7.40
N THR A 199 -12.32 -33.77 7.06
CA THR A 199 -12.68 -34.12 5.68
C THR A 199 -13.66 -33.14 5.04
N GLU A 200 -14.27 -32.26 5.84
CA GLU A 200 -15.22 -31.26 5.38
C GLU A 200 -14.56 -30.09 4.67
N TYR A 201 -15.36 -29.36 3.87
CA TYR A 201 -14.91 -28.11 3.29
C TYR A 201 -14.67 -27.07 4.40
N ARG A 202 -13.56 -26.36 4.29
CA ARG A 202 -13.17 -25.28 5.21
C ARG A 202 -13.00 -23.98 4.43
N GLU A 203 -13.44 -22.88 5.04
CA GLU A 203 -13.32 -21.54 4.49
C GLU A 203 -13.24 -20.50 5.63
N SER A 204 -12.77 -19.29 5.33
CA SER A 204 -12.75 -18.16 6.27
C SER A 204 -13.72 -17.08 5.83
N TYR A 205 -14.77 -16.86 6.63
CA TYR A 205 -15.67 -15.74 6.44
C TYR A 205 -15.00 -14.42 6.80
N TRP A 206 -14.11 -14.42 7.82
CA TRP A 206 -13.38 -13.22 8.21
C TRP A 206 -12.46 -12.71 7.09
N TYR A 207 -11.65 -13.59 6.52
CA TYR A 207 -10.80 -13.27 5.38
C TYR A 207 -11.64 -12.85 4.17
N GLY A 208 -12.73 -13.58 3.91
CA GLY A 208 -13.70 -13.26 2.86
C GLY A 208 -14.21 -11.82 2.97
N ILE A 209 -14.76 -11.43 4.12
CA ILE A 209 -15.33 -10.09 4.33
C ILE A 209 -14.25 -9.01 4.31
N SER A 210 -13.16 -9.19 5.06
CA SER A 210 -12.09 -8.18 5.17
C SER A 210 -11.41 -7.93 3.82
N GLY A 211 -11.08 -8.99 3.09
CA GLY A 211 -10.51 -8.92 1.75
C GLY A 211 -11.47 -8.32 0.72
N PHE A 212 -12.76 -8.63 0.80
CA PHE A 212 -13.78 -8.01 -0.06
C PHE A 212 -13.85 -6.49 0.16
N VAL A 213 -13.94 -6.04 1.42
CA VAL A 213 -13.95 -4.61 1.77
C VAL A 213 -12.71 -3.91 1.25
N TRP A 214 -11.54 -4.55 1.37
CA TRP A 214 -10.28 -4.01 0.88
C TRP A 214 -10.22 -3.87 -0.64
N ILE A 215 -10.63 -4.90 -1.39
CA ILE A 215 -10.69 -4.86 -2.86
C ILE A 215 -11.70 -3.81 -3.31
N ALA A 216 -12.89 -3.76 -2.70
CA ALA A 216 -13.90 -2.75 -3.01
C ALA A 216 -13.35 -1.33 -2.80
N TYR A 217 -12.62 -1.11 -1.70
CA TYR A 217 -11.95 0.16 -1.44
C TYR A 217 -10.92 0.52 -2.52
N ARG A 218 -10.06 -0.42 -2.92
CA ARG A 218 -9.07 -0.21 -4.00
C ARG A 218 -9.73 0.08 -5.35
N VAL A 219 -10.85 -0.56 -5.66
CA VAL A 219 -11.65 -0.28 -6.87
C VAL A 219 -12.18 1.16 -6.84
N LEU A 220 -12.72 1.62 -5.70
CA LEU A 220 -13.19 3.00 -5.54
C LEU A 220 -12.05 4.01 -5.70
N MET A 221 -10.89 3.72 -5.11
CA MET A 221 -9.67 4.52 -5.24
C MET A 221 -9.20 4.59 -6.72
N LEU A 222 -9.19 3.48 -7.46
CA LEU A 222 -8.84 3.47 -8.87
C LEU A 222 -9.84 4.23 -9.74
N ARG A 223 -11.14 4.11 -9.46
CA ARG A 223 -12.18 4.88 -10.13
C ARG A 223 -11.99 6.38 -9.94
N ARG A 224 -11.68 6.80 -8.70
CA ARG A 224 -11.33 8.20 -8.37
C ARG A 224 -10.13 8.67 -9.17
N SER A 225 -9.05 7.88 -9.16
CA SER A 225 -7.82 8.18 -9.89
C SER A 225 -8.05 8.28 -11.40
N TYR A 226 -8.82 7.37 -11.99
CA TYR A 226 -9.17 7.39 -13.42
C TYR A 226 -9.85 8.70 -13.80
N ILE A 227 -10.85 9.14 -13.02
CA ILE A 227 -11.58 10.37 -13.30
C ILE A 227 -10.67 11.59 -13.15
N SER A 228 -9.81 11.61 -12.13
CA SER A 228 -8.81 12.66 -11.93
C SER A 228 -7.85 12.76 -13.11
N CYS A 229 -7.25 11.64 -13.53
CA CYS A 229 -6.38 11.53 -14.70
C CYS A 229 -7.07 11.99 -15.99
N LYS A 230 -8.32 11.55 -16.23
CA LYS A 230 -9.11 11.94 -17.40
C LYS A 230 -9.38 13.45 -17.43
N ARG A 231 -9.72 14.06 -16.28
CA ARG A 231 -10.00 15.50 -16.17
C ARG A 231 -8.72 16.32 -16.34
N TYR A 232 -7.63 15.89 -15.74
CA TYR A 232 -6.33 16.54 -15.86
C TYR A 232 -5.81 16.49 -17.29
N GLY A 233 -5.82 15.32 -17.93
CA GLY A 233 -5.42 15.17 -19.33
C GLY A 233 -6.23 16.04 -20.28
N LYS A 234 -7.56 16.10 -20.12
CA LYS A 234 -8.43 16.99 -20.90
C LYS A 234 -8.09 18.47 -20.69
N ARG A 235 -7.69 18.85 -19.47
CA ARG A 235 -7.30 20.24 -19.17
C ARG A 235 -5.95 20.58 -19.82
N CYS A 236 -4.96 19.69 -19.74
CA CYS A 236 -3.69 19.84 -20.42
C CYS A 236 -3.88 20.02 -21.94
N GLU A 237 -4.69 19.17 -22.57
CA GLU A 237 -5.00 19.26 -24.00
C GLU A 237 -5.63 20.61 -24.37
N ARG A 238 -6.59 21.09 -23.57
CA ARG A 238 -7.21 22.42 -23.78
C ARG A 238 -6.24 23.59 -23.65
N MET A 239 -5.21 23.44 -22.82
CA MET A 239 -4.18 24.46 -22.62
C MET A 239 -3.01 24.32 -23.61
N GLY A 240 -3.04 23.33 -24.51
CA GLY A 240 -1.94 23.07 -25.46
C GLY A 240 -0.69 22.46 -24.81
N GLU A 241 -0.86 21.79 -23.67
CA GLU A 241 0.22 21.43 -22.76
C GLU A 241 0.55 19.93 -22.82
N SER A 242 1.80 19.56 -23.10
CA SER A 242 2.25 18.14 -23.18
C SER A 242 2.76 17.59 -21.85
N LEU A 243 2.48 16.33 -21.52
CA LEU A 243 2.99 15.67 -20.32
C LEU A 243 3.98 14.57 -20.68
N ARG A 244 5.14 14.54 -20.01
CA ARG A 244 6.14 13.46 -20.16
C ARG A 244 5.68 12.22 -19.39
N LEU A 245 6.19 11.04 -19.77
CA LEU A 245 5.90 9.77 -19.09
C LEU A 245 6.16 9.84 -17.57
N GLU A 246 7.30 10.38 -17.16
CA GLU A 246 7.65 10.60 -15.75
C GLU A 246 6.59 11.44 -15.01
N GLY A 247 6.17 12.54 -15.61
CA GLY A 247 5.12 13.40 -15.04
C GLY A 247 3.75 12.72 -14.98
N ALA A 248 3.43 11.84 -15.94
CA ALA A 248 2.21 11.05 -15.94
C ALA A 248 2.21 10.01 -14.81
N ILE A 249 3.36 9.35 -14.55
CA ILE A 249 3.52 8.42 -13.44
C ILE A 249 3.36 9.14 -12.10
N ILE A 250 4.01 10.29 -11.92
CA ILE A 250 3.91 11.11 -10.69
C ILE A 250 2.44 11.50 -10.45
N TYR A 251 1.78 12.09 -11.45
CA TYR A 251 0.38 12.51 -11.31
C TYR A 251 -0.54 11.33 -10.94
N LEU A 252 -0.35 10.19 -11.61
CA LEU A 252 -1.12 8.98 -11.33
C LEU A 252 -0.90 8.52 -9.88
N GLN A 253 0.36 8.41 -9.44
CA GLN A 253 0.69 7.91 -8.10
C GLN A 253 0.15 8.81 -6.98
N GLU A 254 0.14 10.13 -7.18
CA GLU A 254 -0.53 11.07 -6.27
C GLU A 254 -2.06 10.91 -6.30
N SER A 255 -2.66 10.67 -7.47
CA SER A 255 -4.12 10.46 -7.57
C SER A 255 -4.61 9.16 -6.93
N MET A 256 -3.75 8.12 -6.87
CA MET A 256 -3.98 6.80 -6.26
C MET A 256 -3.61 6.75 -4.78
N ARG A 257 -3.53 7.90 -4.10
CA ARG A 257 -3.28 7.93 -2.66
C ARG A 257 -4.36 7.18 -1.87
N LEU A 258 -3.96 6.39 -0.86
CA LEU A 258 -4.91 5.64 -0.04
C LEU A 258 -5.78 6.56 0.82
N SER A 259 -5.22 7.57 1.49
CA SER A 259 -5.98 8.52 2.30
C SER A 259 -6.58 9.64 1.45
N ALA A 260 -7.78 10.11 1.79
CA ALA A 260 -8.34 11.36 1.25
C ALA A 260 -7.75 12.58 1.99
N TYR A 261 -7.87 13.78 1.41
CA TYR A 261 -7.26 14.99 2.01
C TYR A 261 -7.81 15.34 3.39
N ASP A 262 -9.09 15.08 3.65
CA ASP A 262 -9.72 15.35 4.95
C ASP A 262 -9.68 14.12 5.91
N ALA A 263 -8.77 13.18 5.66
CA ALA A 263 -8.62 12.00 6.51
C ALA A 263 -8.08 12.37 7.90
N ARG A 264 -8.77 11.85 8.93
CA ARG A 264 -8.35 11.87 10.34
C ARG A 264 -7.52 10.62 10.65
N ASN A 265 -6.82 10.62 11.78
CA ASN A 265 -5.93 9.50 12.13
C ASN A 265 -6.69 8.19 12.40
N TYR A 266 -7.93 8.21 12.88
CA TYR A 266 -8.71 6.98 12.99
C TYR A 266 -9.06 6.39 11.61
N HIS A 267 -9.36 7.23 10.61
CA HIS A 267 -9.54 6.75 9.23
C HIS A 267 -8.25 6.11 8.69
N ARG A 268 -7.10 6.75 8.95
CA ARG A 268 -5.78 6.20 8.57
C ARG A 268 -5.47 4.89 9.29
N LEU A 269 -5.89 4.74 10.55
CA LEU A 269 -5.72 3.51 11.33
C LEU A 269 -6.54 2.35 10.73
N VAL A 270 -7.79 2.60 10.32
CA VAL A 270 -8.61 1.59 9.63
C VAL A 270 -7.98 1.18 8.29
N LEU A 271 -7.49 2.15 7.51
CA LEU A 271 -6.76 1.85 6.27
C LEU A 271 -5.47 1.07 6.51
N LEU A 272 -4.75 1.39 7.59
CA LEU A 272 -3.53 0.70 7.97
C LEU A 272 -3.83 -0.76 8.32
N TYR A 273 -4.91 -1.03 9.07
CA TYR A 273 -5.36 -2.39 9.36
C TYR A 273 -5.63 -3.18 8.07
N LEU A 274 -6.45 -2.65 7.15
CA LEU A 274 -6.74 -3.32 5.87
C LEU A 274 -5.48 -3.52 5.01
N LEU A 275 -4.54 -2.59 5.07
CA LEU A 275 -3.25 -2.70 4.37
C LEU A 275 -2.36 -3.79 4.96
N VAL A 276 -2.36 -3.96 6.28
CA VAL A 276 -1.64 -5.04 6.98
C VAL A 276 -2.27 -6.40 6.66
N GLU A 277 -3.59 -6.52 6.65
CA GLU A 277 -4.26 -7.76 6.22
C GLU A 277 -3.90 -8.12 4.76
N GLY A 278 -3.87 -7.12 3.87
CA GLY A 278 -3.39 -7.31 2.50
C GLY A 278 -1.91 -7.71 2.41
N LEU A 279 -1.05 -7.15 3.27
CA LEU A 279 0.38 -7.49 3.35
C LEU A 279 0.58 -8.95 3.78
N MET A 280 -0.22 -9.45 4.74
CA MET A 280 -0.14 -10.84 5.19
C MET A 280 -0.47 -11.82 4.06
N GLY A 281 -1.47 -11.51 3.22
CA GLY A 281 -1.77 -12.30 2.04
C GLY A 281 -0.62 -12.35 1.03
N ASP A 282 0.04 -11.21 0.78
CA ASP A 282 1.23 -11.14 -0.10
C ASP A 282 2.42 -11.91 0.50
N LEU A 283 2.63 -11.81 1.81
CA LEU A 283 3.69 -12.53 2.54
C LEU A 283 3.46 -14.05 2.50
N PHE A 284 2.22 -14.50 2.57
CA PHE A 284 1.90 -15.92 2.45
C PHE A 284 2.05 -16.43 1.01
N LEU A 285 1.68 -15.62 0.02
CA LEU A 285 1.88 -16.04 -1.38
C LEU A 285 3.35 -16.18 -1.76
N LEU A 286 4.19 -15.36 -1.14
CA LEU A 286 5.64 -15.40 -1.28
C LEU A 286 6.22 -16.75 -0.85
N ILE A 287 5.59 -17.44 0.11
CA ILE A 287 5.98 -18.80 0.50
C ILE A 287 5.29 -19.89 -0.33
N ALA A 288 4.23 -19.54 -1.07
CA ALA A 288 3.43 -20.48 -1.84
C ALA A 288 3.74 -20.51 -3.34
N GLN A 289 4.48 -19.54 -3.88
CA GLN A 289 4.66 -19.40 -5.32
C GLN A 289 6.12 -19.28 -5.73
N ASP A 290 6.52 -20.21 -6.59
CA ASP A 290 7.84 -20.24 -7.20
C ASP A 290 7.96 -19.43 -8.49
N GLY A 291 9.20 -19.15 -8.87
CA GLY A 291 9.56 -18.62 -10.18
C GLY A 291 9.21 -17.14 -10.40
N MET A 292 8.85 -16.79 -11.63
CA MET A 292 8.59 -15.39 -12.01
C MET A 292 7.39 -14.78 -11.27
N ILE A 293 6.40 -15.58 -10.91
CA ILE A 293 5.21 -15.09 -10.21
C ILE A 293 5.56 -14.75 -8.75
N GLY A 294 6.36 -15.59 -8.08
CA GLY A 294 6.92 -15.28 -6.76
C GLY A 294 7.73 -13.98 -6.78
N ARG A 295 8.58 -13.78 -7.81
CA ARG A 295 9.33 -12.52 -8.01
C ARG A 295 8.43 -11.29 -8.12
N LEU A 296 7.30 -11.39 -8.83
CA LEU A 296 6.33 -10.29 -8.92
C LEU A 296 5.65 -10.00 -7.57
N GLN A 297 5.44 -11.02 -6.74
CA GLN A 297 4.84 -10.85 -5.41
C GLN A 297 5.77 -10.13 -4.44
N TYR A 298 7.09 -10.36 -4.50
CA TYR A 298 8.04 -9.58 -3.72
C TYR A 298 7.98 -8.08 -4.06
N ILE A 299 7.73 -7.72 -5.33
CA ILE A 299 7.54 -6.32 -5.73
C ILE A 299 6.24 -5.77 -5.11
N SER A 300 5.14 -6.55 -5.13
CA SER A 300 3.88 -6.18 -4.47
C SER A 300 4.06 -5.95 -2.97
N LEU A 301 4.80 -6.83 -2.29
CA LEU A 301 5.14 -6.73 -0.87
C LEU A 301 5.88 -5.42 -0.57
N GLY A 302 6.91 -5.10 -1.36
CA GLY A 302 7.65 -3.85 -1.24
C GLY A 302 6.76 -2.61 -1.39
N TYR A 303 5.85 -2.62 -2.36
CA TYR A 303 4.90 -1.54 -2.59
C TYR A 303 3.91 -1.37 -1.42
N ASN A 304 3.37 -2.47 -0.90
CA ASN A 304 2.45 -2.44 0.25
C ASN A 304 3.16 -1.98 1.53
N LEU A 305 4.40 -2.42 1.76
CA LEU A 305 5.23 -1.98 2.89
C LEU A 305 5.58 -0.48 2.78
N SER A 306 5.90 0.00 1.58
CA SER A 306 6.06 1.45 1.29
C SER A 306 4.76 2.23 1.57
N GLY A 307 3.60 1.63 1.28
CA GLY A 307 2.28 2.15 1.66
C GLY A 307 2.10 2.28 3.18
N VAL A 308 2.50 1.27 3.94
CA VAL A 308 2.48 1.28 5.42
C VAL A 308 3.35 2.42 5.95
N MET A 309 4.60 2.51 5.47
CA MET A 309 5.52 3.59 5.85
C MET A 309 4.94 4.98 5.54
N SER A 310 4.36 5.16 4.34
CA SER A 310 3.74 6.41 3.93
C SER A 310 2.55 6.79 4.84
N MET A 311 1.70 5.82 5.19
CA MET A 311 0.54 6.07 6.06
C MET A 311 0.97 6.45 7.48
N LEU A 312 1.96 5.75 8.03
CA LEU A 312 2.53 6.05 9.34
C LEU A 312 3.16 7.45 9.36
N PHE A 313 3.92 7.80 8.31
CA PHE A 313 4.50 9.14 8.20
C PHE A 313 3.44 10.23 8.08
N GLU A 314 2.36 10.01 7.32
CA GLU A 314 1.23 10.95 7.27
C GLU A 314 0.57 11.14 8.64
N MET A 315 0.41 10.07 9.43
CA MET A 315 -0.10 10.17 10.80
C MET A 315 0.83 11.03 11.66
N LEU A 316 2.15 10.82 11.59
CA LEU A 316 3.13 11.64 12.31
C LEU A 316 3.11 13.11 11.87
N GLU A 317 3.00 13.39 10.56
CA GLU A 317 2.87 14.76 10.04
C GLU A 317 1.61 15.45 10.58
N THR A 318 0.47 14.74 10.65
CA THR A 318 -0.76 15.32 11.21
C THR A 318 -0.71 15.57 12.71
N MET A 319 0.06 14.76 13.45
CA MET A 319 0.28 14.95 14.89
C MET A 319 1.25 16.11 15.19
N ARG A 320 1.97 16.63 14.17
CA ARG A 320 2.95 17.73 14.29
C ARG A 320 4.10 17.42 15.24
N TRP A 321 4.48 16.17 15.35
CA TRP A 321 5.59 15.73 16.21
C TRP A 321 6.97 16.05 15.64
N LEU A 322 7.06 16.37 14.34
CA LEU A 322 8.31 16.69 13.66
C LEU A 322 8.40 18.19 13.34
N GLY A 323 9.55 18.80 13.64
CA GLY A 323 9.86 20.15 13.15
C GLY A 323 10.04 20.19 11.63
N GLU A 324 9.80 21.33 10.99
CA GLU A 324 9.73 21.45 9.52
C GLU A 324 11.01 21.00 8.79
N ARG A 325 12.19 21.27 9.36
CA ARG A 325 13.47 20.82 8.79
C ARG A 325 13.60 19.29 8.80
N LEU A 326 13.23 18.65 9.91
CA LEU A 326 13.26 17.19 10.04
C LEU A 326 12.20 16.54 9.17
N ARG A 327 11.00 17.13 9.11
CA ARG A 327 9.92 16.70 8.20
C ARG A 327 10.41 16.68 6.75
N CYS A 328 11.03 17.76 6.28
CA CYS A 328 11.61 17.84 4.93
C CYS A 328 12.73 16.82 4.71
N LEU A 329 13.63 16.65 5.69
CA LEU A 329 14.72 15.68 5.63
C LEU A 329 14.20 14.26 5.44
N PHE A 330 13.30 13.80 6.32
CA PHE A 330 12.71 12.46 6.21
C PHE A 330 11.93 12.29 4.92
N LYS A 331 11.14 13.29 4.52
CA LYS A 331 10.34 13.24 3.29
C LYS A 331 11.23 13.11 2.05
N ARG A 332 12.33 13.87 1.97
CA ARG A 332 13.27 13.82 0.84
C ARG A 332 14.14 12.56 0.83
N LEU A 333 14.54 12.04 1.99
CA LEU A 333 15.33 10.81 2.07
C LEU A 333 14.51 9.55 1.77
N LEU A 334 13.31 9.43 2.35
CA LEU A 334 12.53 8.18 2.36
C LEU A 334 11.38 8.16 1.35
N PHE A 335 10.84 9.33 1.02
CA PHE A 335 9.61 9.49 0.26
C PHE A 335 9.84 10.29 -1.02
N ASN A 336 10.79 9.84 -1.85
CA ASN A 336 11.07 10.43 -3.16
C ASN A 336 10.90 9.45 -4.33
N TYR A 337 10.53 9.97 -5.50
CA TYR A 337 10.26 9.15 -6.69
C TYR A 337 11.52 8.49 -7.28
N GLU A 338 12.70 9.11 -7.13
CA GLU A 338 13.95 8.60 -7.68
C GLU A 338 14.43 7.29 -7.03
N THR A 339 14.23 7.14 -5.71
CA THR A 339 14.71 5.97 -4.95
C THR A 339 13.60 5.04 -4.48
N MET A 340 12.32 5.41 -4.64
CA MET A 340 11.18 4.60 -4.20
C MET A 340 11.25 3.17 -4.75
N LEU A 341 11.38 3.03 -6.07
CA LEU A 341 11.43 1.74 -6.77
C LEU A 341 12.74 0.99 -6.50
N LEU A 342 13.85 1.71 -6.35
CA LEU A 342 15.15 1.10 -6.07
C LEU A 342 15.12 0.31 -4.75
N GLY A 343 14.54 0.90 -3.70
CA GLY A 343 14.36 0.21 -2.42
C GLY A 343 13.52 -1.06 -2.56
N GLU A 344 12.39 -0.97 -3.26
CA GLU A 344 11.46 -2.08 -3.45
C GLU A 344 12.12 -3.23 -4.24
N CYS A 345 12.87 -2.92 -5.30
CA CYS A 345 13.61 -3.91 -6.09
C CYS A 345 14.72 -4.62 -5.29
N ILE A 346 15.53 -3.87 -4.52
CA ILE A 346 16.61 -4.47 -3.73
C ILE A 346 16.04 -5.33 -2.59
N CYS A 347 15.02 -4.82 -1.90
CA CYS A 347 14.32 -5.58 -0.85
C CYS A 347 13.72 -6.87 -1.43
N SER A 348 13.09 -6.79 -2.61
CA SER A 348 12.56 -7.96 -3.33
C SER A 348 13.63 -8.99 -3.67
N GLY A 349 14.79 -8.56 -4.19
CA GLY A 349 15.87 -9.47 -4.57
C GLY A 349 16.60 -10.12 -3.39
N ALA A 350 16.70 -9.43 -2.26
CA ALA A 350 17.40 -9.94 -1.07
C ALA A 350 16.52 -10.79 -0.14
N MET A 351 15.19 -10.74 -0.29
CA MET A 351 14.25 -11.29 0.68
C MET A 351 14.40 -12.80 0.89
N GLN A 352 14.52 -13.60 -0.17
CA GLN A 352 14.66 -15.06 -0.07
C GLN A 352 15.89 -15.46 0.76
N HIS A 353 17.02 -14.81 0.49
CA HIS A 353 18.26 -15.03 1.22
C HIS A 353 18.13 -14.59 2.68
N TYR A 354 17.50 -13.45 2.92
CA TYR A 354 17.27 -12.94 4.28
C TYR A 354 16.40 -13.90 5.11
N LEU A 355 15.26 -14.36 4.57
CA LEU A 355 14.36 -15.29 5.26
C LEU A 355 15.03 -16.64 5.53
N THR A 356 15.74 -17.18 4.54
CA THR A 356 16.51 -18.42 4.70
C THR A 356 17.57 -18.29 5.78
N ALA A 357 18.35 -17.21 5.76
CA ALA A 357 19.38 -16.96 6.77
C ALA A 357 18.78 -16.76 8.17
N LEU A 358 17.62 -16.11 8.27
CA LEU A 358 16.91 -15.90 9.53
C LEU A 358 16.44 -17.23 10.13
N ASN A 359 15.82 -18.10 9.32
CA ASN A 359 15.34 -19.41 9.76
C ASN A 359 16.48 -20.37 10.13
N LEU A 360 17.62 -20.27 9.45
CA LEU A 360 18.83 -21.03 9.79
C LEU A 360 19.56 -20.49 11.03
N SER A 361 19.21 -19.29 11.51
CA SER A 361 19.86 -18.70 12.68
C SER A 361 19.61 -19.53 13.94
N LYS A 362 20.60 -19.58 14.83
CA LYS A 362 20.53 -20.33 16.10
C LYS A 362 19.31 -19.93 16.95
N GLY A 363 18.90 -18.65 16.89
CA GLY A 363 17.76 -18.14 17.63
C GLY A 363 16.42 -18.71 17.14
N PHE A 364 16.23 -18.81 15.82
CA PHE A 364 14.96 -19.29 15.24
C PHE A 364 14.90 -20.82 15.21
N LYS A 365 16.02 -21.49 14.89
CA LYS A 365 16.12 -22.95 14.81
C LYS A 365 15.70 -23.65 16.12
N HIS A 366 15.98 -23.05 17.27
CA HIS A 366 15.67 -23.62 18.59
C HIS A 366 14.61 -22.81 19.36
N SER A 367 13.66 -22.20 18.64
CA SER A 367 12.67 -21.30 19.24
C SER A 367 11.42 -21.98 19.81
N GLN A 368 11.27 -23.30 19.66
CA GLN A 368 10.11 -24.06 20.18
C GLN A 368 9.87 -23.87 21.69
N PRO A 369 10.90 -23.94 22.57
CA PRO A 369 10.65 -23.78 24.01
C PRO A 369 10.15 -22.37 24.35
N ALA A 370 10.64 -21.35 23.66
CA ALA A 370 10.19 -19.96 23.83
C ALA A 370 8.75 -19.77 23.35
N ALA A 371 8.39 -20.39 22.23
CA ALA A 371 7.02 -20.35 21.70
C ALA A 371 6.02 -20.99 22.64
N VAL A 372 6.36 -22.14 23.24
CA VAL A 372 5.51 -22.82 24.23
C VAL A 372 5.40 -22.01 25.53
N PHE A 373 6.49 -21.37 25.96
CA PHE A 373 6.51 -20.57 27.18
C PHE A 373 5.62 -19.32 27.10
N VAL A 374 5.67 -18.58 25.98
CA VAL A 374 4.91 -17.32 25.85
C VAL A 374 3.51 -17.55 25.28
N SER A 375 3.44 -18.28 24.17
CA SER A 375 2.27 -18.65 23.35
C SER A 375 2.73 -18.68 21.88
N PRO A 376 2.35 -19.69 21.09
CA PRO A 376 2.65 -19.74 19.65
C PRO A 376 2.22 -18.46 18.91
N TYR A 377 1.08 -17.87 19.28
CA TYR A 377 0.57 -16.66 18.67
C TYR A 377 1.47 -15.44 18.94
N VAL A 378 1.80 -15.18 20.21
CA VAL A 378 2.62 -14.03 20.60
C VAL A 378 4.04 -14.18 20.04
N TRP A 379 4.61 -15.38 20.10
CA TRP A 379 5.93 -15.64 19.54
C TRP A 379 5.96 -15.45 18.03
N SER A 380 4.86 -15.78 17.33
CA SER A 380 4.74 -15.47 15.90
C SER A 380 4.72 -13.98 15.58
N LEU A 381 4.12 -13.14 16.43
CA LEU A 381 4.20 -11.69 16.27
C LEU A 381 5.65 -11.19 16.39
N VAL A 382 6.45 -11.79 17.27
CA VAL A 382 7.89 -11.50 17.38
C VAL A 382 8.62 -11.95 16.11
N GLY A 383 8.38 -13.17 15.63
CA GLY A 383 8.98 -13.71 14.41
C GLY A 383 8.69 -12.85 13.17
N HIS A 384 7.42 -12.53 12.92
CA HIS A 384 7.01 -11.61 11.85
C HIS A 384 7.53 -10.19 12.06
N GLY A 385 7.59 -9.72 13.31
CA GLY A 385 8.16 -8.43 13.66
C GLY A 385 9.63 -8.32 13.24
N VAL A 386 10.43 -9.36 13.46
CA VAL A 386 11.83 -9.41 13.00
C VAL A 386 11.91 -9.31 11.47
N ILE A 387 11.07 -10.04 10.75
CA ILE A 387 11.01 -9.99 9.28
C ILE A 387 10.69 -8.57 8.81
N VAL A 388 9.58 -8.00 9.29
CA VAL A 388 9.11 -6.67 8.87
C VAL A 388 10.16 -5.59 9.21
N LEU A 389 10.75 -5.64 10.40
CA LEU A 389 11.80 -4.69 10.80
C LEU A 389 13.04 -4.81 9.93
N GLY A 390 13.47 -6.03 9.58
CA GLY A 390 14.57 -6.26 8.63
C GLY A 390 14.26 -5.68 7.25
N CYS A 391 13.05 -5.90 6.74
CA CYS A 391 12.60 -5.34 5.45
C CYS A 391 12.60 -3.81 5.47
N VAL A 392 12.03 -3.22 6.52
CA VAL A 392 11.98 -1.77 6.71
C VAL A 392 13.39 -1.19 6.83
N LEU A 393 14.29 -1.86 7.56
CA LEU A 393 15.68 -1.42 7.69
C LEU A 393 16.40 -1.37 6.33
N VAL A 394 16.28 -2.42 5.52
CA VAL A 394 16.87 -2.45 4.17
C VAL A 394 16.25 -1.36 3.29
N LEU A 395 14.91 -1.26 3.27
CA LEU A 395 14.21 -0.24 2.48
C LEU A 395 14.64 1.18 2.84
N VAL A 396 14.64 1.51 4.13
CA VAL A 396 15.05 2.82 4.65
C VAL A 396 16.50 3.11 4.29
N SER A 397 17.39 2.13 4.48
CA SER A 397 18.83 2.27 4.23
C SER A 397 19.10 2.51 2.74
N VAL A 398 18.53 1.69 1.86
CA VAL A 398 18.69 1.80 0.41
C VAL A 398 18.12 3.12 -0.10
N ARG A 399 16.91 3.52 0.33
CA ARG A 399 16.30 4.79 -0.09
C ARG A 399 17.10 5.99 0.37
N SER A 400 17.55 5.99 1.62
CA SER A 400 18.34 7.07 2.20
C SER A 400 19.70 7.19 1.51
N LEU A 401 20.42 6.08 1.36
CA LEU A 401 21.73 6.05 0.70
C LEU A 401 21.60 6.48 -0.77
N GLY A 402 20.61 5.97 -1.49
CA GLY A 402 20.32 6.38 -2.86
C GLY A 402 20.04 7.87 -2.97
N ALA A 403 19.26 8.44 -2.04
CA ALA A 403 18.92 9.85 -2.05
C ALA A 403 20.16 10.72 -1.75
N ILE A 404 21.00 10.30 -0.79
CA ILE A 404 22.25 10.98 -0.45
C ILE A 404 23.20 10.97 -1.65
N ILE A 405 23.43 9.82 -2.28
CA ILE A 405 24.28 9.70 -3.49
C ILE A 405 23.73 10.58 -4.61
N TYR A 406 22.41 10.52 -4.83
CA TYR A 406 21.74 11.34 -5.85
C TYR A 406 21.93 12.84 -5.60
N MET A 407 21.75 13.31 -4.36
CA MET A 407 21.99 14.71 -3.99
C MET A 407 23.43 15.14 -4.24
N ARG A 408 24.40 14.31 -3.82
CA ARG A 408 25.83 14.57 -4.01
C ARG A 408 26.21 14.68 -5.48
N TRP A 409 25.62 13.83 -6.32
CA TRP A 409 25.87 13.84 -7.77
C TRP A 409 25.17 15.00 -8.47
N ARG A 410 23.89 15.25 -8.17
CA ARG A 410 23.08 16.22 -8.92
C ARG A 410 23.32 17.67 -8.52
N TYR A 411 23.49 17.94 -7.22
CA TYR A 411 23.57 19.29 -6.65
C TYR A 411 24.92 19.60 -6.02
N GLY A 412 25.83 18.62 -5.92
CA GLY A 412 27.14 18.79 -5.29
C GLY A 412 27.10 19.01 -3.77
N CYS A 413 25.91 19.06 -3.15
CA CYS A 413 25.73 19.35 -1.74
C CYS A 413 24.49 18.64 -1.16
N PHE A 414 24.40 18.58 0.16
CA PHE A 414 23.28 17.97 0.89
C PHE A 414 22.25 18.99 1.42
N ALA A 415 22.47 20.28 1.19
CA ALA A 415 21.59 21.35 1.68
C ALA A 415 20.14 21.19 1.18
N VAL A 416 19.97 20.65 -0.04
CA VAL A 416 18.66 20.35 -0.61
C VAL A 416 17.84 19.38 0.24
N LEU A 417 18.44 18.57 1.12
CA LEU A 417 17.68 17.67 2.01
C LEU A 417 17.00 18.42 3.16
N THR A 418 17.57 19.51 3.65
CA THR A 418 17.11 20.20 4.87
C THR A 418 16.52 21.59 4.60
N THR A 419 16.84 22.22 3.45
CA THR A 419 16.35 23.56 3.11
C THR A 419 14.83 23.58 2.95
N VAL A 420 14.14 24.40 3.73
CA VAL A 420 12.68 24.53 3.68
C VAL A 420 12.25 25.24 2.39
N CYS A 421 11.17 24.76 1.77
CA CYS A 421 10.54 25.38 0.61
C CYS A 421 9.09 25.73 0.96
N CYS A 422 8.66 26.96 0.67
CA CYS A 422 7.30 27.41 0.97
C CYS A 422 6.21 26.57 0.25
N VAL A 423 6.52 25.99 -0.91
CA VAL A 423 5.63 25.06 -1.63
C VAL A 423 5.47 23.75 -0.85
N ASP A 424 6.55 23.17 -0.30
CA ASP A 424 6.49 21.95 0.52
C ASP A 424 5.69 22.15 1.80
N THR A 425 5.81 23.34 2.41
CA THR A 425 5.03 23.73 3.58
C THR A 425 3.55 23.90 3.22
N THR A 426 3.24 24.52 2.08
CA THR A 426 1.86 24.73 1.61
C THR A 426 1.18 23.42 1.22
N LEU A 427 1.91 22.52 0.54
CA LEU A 427 1.43 21.17 0.26
C LEU A 427 1.23 20.41 1.58
N GLY A 428 2.22 20.43 2.48
CA GLY A 428 2.15 19.75 3.77
C GLY A 428 1.84 18.26 3.59
N ILE A 429 0.78 17.80 4.25
CA ILE A 429 0.28 16.42 4.13
C ILE A 429 -0.29 16.11 2.75
N ARG A 430 -0.47 17.09 1.85
CA ARG A 430 -1.17 16.90 0.57
C ARG A 430 -0.34 16.18 -0.50
N GLY A 431 0.99 16.31 -0.45
CA GLY A 431 1.88 15.55 -1.32
C GLY A 431 2.30 14.24 -0.66
N LYS A 432 2.16 13.12 -1.37
CA LYS A 432 2.59 11.80 -0.90
C LYS A 432 4.11 11.68 -0.97
N LEU A 433 4.69 11.96 -2.13
CA LEU A 433 6.12 11.83 -2.42
C LEU A 433 6.68 13.16 -2.96
N VAL A 434 8.00 13.30 -2.99
CA VAL A 434 8.71 14.43 -3.59
C VAL A 434 9.56 14.00 -4.79
N VAL A 435 9.83 14.93 -5.71
CA VAL A 435 10.74 14.69 -6.85
C VAL A 435 12.04 15.43 -6.57
N LEU A 436 13.12 14.71 -6.26
CA LEU A 436 14.42 15.29 -5.90
C LEU A 436 15.06 16.05 -7.07
N SER A 437 14.93 15.53 -8.28
CA SER A 437 15.35 16.17 -9.53
C SER A 437 14.50 17.39 -9.88
N GLY A 438 13.32 17.50 -9.24
CA GLY A 438 12.29 18.48 -9.53
C GLY A 438 12.56 19.86 -8.94
N TYR A 439 13.61 20.00 -8.12
CA TYR A 439 14.02 21.26 -7.53
C TYR A 439 15.05 22.02 -8.38
N SER A 440 15.08 23.34 -8.24
CA SER A 440 16.20 24.23 -8.56
C SER A 440 16.74 24.79 -7.25
N TYR A 441 18.05 24.71 -7.06
CA TYR A 441 18.71 25.23 -5.86
C TYR A 441 19.60 26.41 -6.25
N GLU A 442 19.14 27.60 -5.91
CA GLU A 442 19.75 28.87 -6.33
C GLU A 442 19.85 29.79 -5.10
N ASN A 443 21.03 30.37 -4.85
CA ASN A 443 21.24 31.33 -3.76
C ASN A 443 20.70 30.85 -2.40
N THR A 444 21.06 29.63 -2.01
CA THR A 444 20.61 28.93 -0.78
C THR A 444 19.09 28.76 -0.63
N LYS A 445 18.33 28.94 -1.72
CA LYS A 445 16.88 28.84 -1.77
C LYS A 445 16.46 27.71 -2.70
N LEU A 446 15.38 27.04 -2.34
CA LEU A 446 14.85 25.91 -3.08
C LEU A 446 13.57 26.30 -3.82
N TYR A 447 13.53 26.03 -5.11
CA TYR A 447 12.38 26.29 -5.98
C TYR A 447 11.95 25.02 -6.71
N TYR A 448 10.66 24.88 -7.00
CA TYR A 448 10.11 23.84 -7.87
C TYR A 448 10.23 24.26 -9.33
N LYS A 449 10.74 23.35 -10.17
CA LYS A 449 10.72 23.51 -11.63
C LYS A 449 9.29 23.45 -12.15
N LEU A 450 9.04 24.13 -13.28
CA LEU A 450 7.74 24.14 -13.95
C LEU A 450 7.23 22.75 -14.30
N ALA A 451 8.10 21.90 -14.85
CA ALA A 451 7.77 20.52 -15.18
C ALA A 451 7.29 19.72 -13.95
N THR A 452 7.87 20.00 -12.78
CA THR A 452 7.52 19.35 -11.51
C THR A 452 6.17 19.84 -10.99
N LEU A 453 5.93 21.16 -11.01
CA LEU A 453 4.62 21.73 -10.64
C LEU A 453 3.52 21.10 -11.49
N LYS A 454 3.77 20.98 -12.79
CA LYS A 454 2.88 20.31 -13.73
C LYS A 454 2.72 18.82 -13.42
N ALA A 455 3.79 18.08 -13.14
CA ALA A 455 3.73 16.65 -12.80
C ALA A 455 2.86 16.37 -11.56
N PHE A 456 2.88 17.25 -10.55
CA PHE A 456 1.99 17.17 -9.39
C PHE A 456 0.56 17.66 -9.68
N GLY A 457 0.28 18.13 -10.89
CA GLY A 457 -1.00 18.72 -11.29
C GLY A 457 -1.32 20.04 -10.59
N MET A 458 -0.30 20.73 -10.09
CA MET A 458 -0.45 22.07 -9.53
C MET A 458 -0.71 23.07 -10.65
N MET A 459 -1.66 23.97 -10.42
CA MET A 459 -2.07 24.98 -11.39
C MET A 459 -2.15 26.36 -10.75
N LYS A 460 -2.13 27.38 -11.59
CA LYS A 460 -2.33 28.77 -11.21
C LYS A 460 -3.79 29.14 -11.39
N MET A 461 -4.35 29.84 -10.43
CA MET A 461 -5.62 30.56 -10.60
C MET A 461 -5.37 32.05 -10.48
N MET A 462 -6.01 32.82 -11.34
CA MET A 462 -6.05 34.27 -11.26
C MET A 462 -7.50 34.71 -11.01
N GLU A 463 -7.70 35.52 -9.98
CA GLU A 463 -8.98 36.20 -9.74
C GLU A 463 -9.09 37.49 -10.53
N GLU A 464 -10.31 38.04 -10.58
CA GLU A 464 -10.62 39.29 -11.29
C GLU A 464 -9.82 40.48 -10.74
N ASP A 465 -9.42 40.44 -9.47
CA ASP A 465 -8.57 41.44 -8.82
C ASP A 465 -7.07 41.30 -9.15
N GLY A 466 -6.71 40.33 -10.00
CA GLY A 466 -5.33 40.05 -10.39
C GLY A 466 -4.54 39.23 -9.37
N GLN A 467 -5.14 38.80 -8.25
CA GLN A 467 -4.43 37.96 -7.28
C GLN A 467 -4.21 36.55 -7.82
N GLU A 468 -3.01 36.03 -7.55
CA GLU A 468 -2.59 34.72 -8.01
C GLU A 468 -2.63 33.69 -6.88
N PHE A 469 -3.18 32.51 -7.17
CA PHE A 469 -3.37 31.44 -6.21
C PHE A 469 -2.81 30.10 -6.73
N LEU A 470 -2.29 29.30 -5.81
CA LEU A 470 -1.91 27.92 -6.05
C LEU A 470 -3.14 27.03 -5.90
N VAL A 471 -3.42 26.26 -6.95
CA VAL A 471 -4.59 25.37 -7.03
C VAL A 471 -4.17 23.93 -7.18
N LEU A 472 -4.88 23.05 -6.48
CA LEU A 472 -4.69 21.60 -6.51
C LEU A 472 -6.04 20.88 -6.63
N HIS A 473 -6.02 19.67 -7.19
CA HIS A 473 -7.19 18.80 -7.20
C HIS A 473 -7.39 18.14 -5.83
N LYS A 474 -8.59 18.26 -5.25
CA LYS A 474 -8.95 17.62 -3.98
C LYS A 474 -9.52 16.22 -4.20
N LEU A 475 -8.82 15.22 -3.68
CA LEU A 475 -9.19 13.81 -3.59
C LEU A 475 -10.08 13.58 -2.35
N TYR A 476 -11.33 13.20 -2.61
CA TYR A 476 -12.30 12.78 -1.60
C TYR A 476 -12.28 11.24 -1.43
N TRP A 477 -12.97 10.75 -0.41
CA TRP A 477 -13.11 9.32 -0.12
C TRP A 477 -13.85 8.58 -1.23
N ILE A 478 -15.11 8.96 -1.49
CA ILE A 478 -16.02 8.29 -2.43
C ILE A 478 -16.54 9.27 -3.48
N ALA A 479 -16.89 10.48 -3.05
CA ALA A 479 -17.45 11.51 -3.92
C ALA A 479 -16.40 11.99 -4.95
N ILE A 480 -16.86 12.32 -6.16
CA ILE A 480 -15.99 12.90 -7.20
C ILE A 480 -16.68 14.16 -7.73
N PRO A 481 -16.65 15.26 -6.97
CA PRO A 481 -17.41 16.46 -7.30
C PRO A 481 -16.96 17.01 -8.66
N ARG A 482 -17.89 17.64 -9.38
CA ARG A 482 -17.57 18.26 -10.70
C ARG A 482 -16.57 19.41 -10.56
N ARG A 483 -16.64 20.16 -9.45
CA ARG A 483 -15.66 21.16 -9.04
C ARG A 483 -14.72 20.54 -8.02
N ASP A 484 -13.55 20.17 -8.50
CA ASP A 484 -12.55 19.42 -7.75
C ASP A 484 -11.26 20.21 -7.53
N LEU A 485 -11.19 21.44 -8.03
CA LEU A 485 -10.07 22.34 -7.86
C LEU A 485 -10.26 23.27 -6.67
N PHE A 486 -9.24 23.31 -5.82
CA PHE A 486 -9.22 24.10 -4.60
C PHE A 486 -7.97 24.95 -4.52
N VAL A 487 -8.16 26.18 -4.06
CA VAL A 487 -7.09 27.09 -3.69
C VAL A 487 -6.49 26.62 -2.38
N ILE A 488 -5.16 26.47 -2.35
CA ILE A 488 -4.41 26.03 -1.16
C ILE A 488 -3.37 27.06 -0.69
N GLY A 489 -3.03 28.05 -1.51
CA GLY A 489 -2.09 29.11 -1.14
C GLY A 489 -2.19 30.35 -2.03
N VAL A 490 -1.77 31.49 -1.49
CA VAL A 490 -1.62 32.76 -2.20
C VAL A 490 -0.20 32.86 -2.74
N ILE A 491 -0.06 33.30 -3.98
CA ILE A 491 1.23 33.47 -4.65
C ILE A 491 1.63 34.94 -4.57
N LYS A 492 2.82 35.19 -4.02
CA LYS A 492 3.43 36.52 -3.94
C LYS A 492 4.81 36.46 -4.59
N GLY A 493 4.91 36.91 -5.83
CA GLY A 493 6.10 36.70 -6.66
C GLY A 493 6.37 35.21 -6.84
N LYS A 494 7.55 34.74 -6.41
CA LYS A 494 7.92 33.31 -6.46
C LYS A 494 7.47 32.52 -5.21
N GLN A 495 6.99 33.17 -4.15
CA GLN A 495 6.66 32.50 -2.89
C GLN A 495 5.18 32.13 -2.82
N VAL A 496 4.89 31.06 -2.07
CA VAL A 496 3.53 30.62 -1.78
C VAL A 496 3.27 30.68 -0.28
N GLN A 497 2.17 31.31 0.12
CA GLN A 497 1.72 31.37 1.51
C GLN A 497 0.44 30.53 1.66
N PRO A 498 0.35 29.62 2.64
CA PRO A 498 -0.87 28.86 2.90
C PRO A 498 -2.06 29.77 3.17
N CYS A 499 -3.25 29.39 2.70
CA CYS A 499 -4.49 30.13 2.95
C CYS A 499 -5.67 29.17 3.21
N PRO A 500 -6.81 29.68 3.74
CA PRO A 500 -8.00 28.86 3.92
C PRO A 500 -8.46 28.23 2.60
N GLU A 501 -8.74 26.93 2.63
CA GLU A 501 -9.16 26.20 1.44
C GLU A 501 -10.51 26.73 0.94
N ARG A 502 -10.59 27.02 -0.37
CA ARG A 502 -11.83 27.42 -1.04
C ARG A 502 -11.88 26.90 -2.46
N PHE A 503 -13.10 26.85 -3.01
CA PHE A 503 -13.30 26.46 -4.40
C PHE A 503 -12.63 27.44 -5.35
N CYS A 504 -12.13 26.90 -6.47
CA CYS A 504 -11.64 27.69 -7.58
C CYS A 504 -12.79 28.49 -8.23
N THR A 505 -12.68 29.81 -8.22
CA THR A 505 -13.63 30.77 -8.81
C THR A 505 -13.08 31.48 -10.04
N GLY A 506 -11.75 31.57 -10.17
CA GLY A 506 -11.07 32.31 -11.24
C GLY A 506 -10.63 31.47 -12.44
N ILE A 507 -9.90 32.12 -13.35
CA ILE A 507 -9.35 31.49 -14.56
C ILE A 507 -8.14 30.63 -14.16
N VAL A 508 -8.14 29.37 -14.60
CA VAL A 508 -7.07 28.40 -14.28
C VAL A 508 -6.12 28.26 -15.47
N THR A 509 -4.82 28.43 -15.20
CA THR A 509 -3.73 28.32 -16.18
C THR A 509 -2.56 27.51 -15.61
N VAL A 510 -1.59 27.18 -16.46
CA VAL A 510 -0.33 26.55 -16.03
C VAL A 510 0.64 27.63 -15.53
N PHE A 511 1.54 27.25 -14.63
CA PHE A 511 2.61 28.13 -14.18
C PHE A 511 3.59 28.45 -15.31
N THR A 512 3.90 29.73 -15.46
CA THR A 512 4.97 30.25 -16.34
C THR A 512 6.24 30.59 -15.57
N GLN A 513 6.20 30.57 -14.24
CA GLN A 513 7.33 30.86 -13.35
C GLN A 513 7.55 29.76 -12.30
N ILE A 514 8.81 29.58 -11.88
CA ILE A 514 9.17 28.69 -10.76
C ILE A 514 8.62 29.23 -9.44
N LEU A 515 8.25 28.32 -8.53
CA LEU A 515 7.71 28.67 -7.21
C LEU A 515 8.57 28.07 -6.10
N GLY A 516 8.76 28.79 -5.01
CA GLY A 516 9.54 28.36 -3.86
C GLY A 516 10.20 29.50 -3.11
N GLY A 517 11.35 29.21 -2.51
CA GLY A 517 12.04 30.11 -1.59
C GLY A 517 11.61 29.90 -0.14
N PRO A 518 12.14 30.72 0.79
CA PRO A 518 11.87 30.57 2.21
C PRO A 518 10.40 30.85 2.52
N THR A 519 9.88 30.22 3.56
CA THR A 519 8.60 30.61 4.17
C THR A 519 8.71 32.05 4.69
N ALA A 520 7.87 32.95 4.19
CA ALA A 520 7.83 34.34 4.66
C ALA A 520 7.46 34.37 6.15
N GLY A 521 8.33 34.98 6.96
CA GLY A 521 8.10 35.26 8.39
C GLY A 521 8.92 34.43 9.37
N ILE A 522 10.24 34.63 9.42
CA ILE A 522 10.99 34.51 10.69
C ILE A 522 11.11 35.94 11.22
N GLY A 523 10.05 36.39 11.87
CA GLY A 523 9.99 37.61 12.65
C GLY A 523 9.19 37.29 13.89
N THR A 524 9.90 37.12 15.01
CA THR A 524 9.44 36.93 16.39
C THR A 524 8.53 35.73 16.70
N HIS A 525 8.83 35.10 17.85
CA HIS A 525 8.08 34.05 18.51
C HIS A 525 6.57 34.37 18.60
N ARG A 526 5.81 33.98 17.58
CA ARG A 526 4.39 33.66 17.73
C ARG A 526 4.23 32.19 17.41
N ARG A 527 4.07 31.39 18.47
CA ARG A 527 3.39 30.11 18.43
C ARG A 527 2.28 30.22 17.38
N LEU A 528 2.32 29.43 16.32
CA LEU A 528 1.23 29.25 15.36
C LEU A 528 0.05 28.57 16.07
N GLN A 529 -0.56 29.28 17.03
CA GLN A 529 -1.93 29.13 17.50
C GLN A 529 -2.83 29.84 16.49
N GLY A 530 -2.82 29.35 15.26
CA GLY A 530 -3.81 29.67 14.24
C GLY A 530 -4.47 28.36 13.87
N ALA A 531 -5.76 28.24 14.16
CA ALA A 531 -6.54 27.02 13.97
C ALA A 531 -6.40 26.47 12.54
N PHE A 532 -5.57 25.45 12.36
CA PHE A 532 -5.71 24.52 11.24
C PHE A 532 -6.88 23.58 11.53
N ASN A 533 -8.07 24.15 11.63
CA ASN A 533 -9.30 23.39 11.54
C ASN A 533 -9.56 23.16 10.05
N ASN A 534 -9.11 22.02 9.53
CA ASN A 534 -9.68 21.44 8.32
C ASN A 534 -11.12 21.01 8.63
N ARG A 535 -12.03 21.98 8.80
CA ARG A 535 -13.47 21.75 8.94
C ARG A 535 -14.13 22.24 7.66
N VAL A 536 -14.77 21.32 6.96
CA VAL A 536 -15.87 21.66 6.06
C VAL A 536 -17.04 22.05 6.96
N SER A 537 -17.56 23.26 6.81
CA SER A 537 -18.90 23.59 7.29
C SER A 537 -19.89 22.73 6.49
N LEU A 538 -20.50 21.75 7.17
CA LEU A 538 -21.69 21.07 6.69
C LEU A 538 -22.85 22.06 6.82
N GLU A 539 -23.06 22.91 5.82
CA GLU A 539 -24.40 23.41 5.54
C GLU A 539 -24.92 22.71 4.29
N PRO A 540 -26.06 21.99 4.36
CA PRO A 540 -26.68 21.44 3.18
C PRO A 540 -27.23 22.60 2.35
N ALA A 541 -26.69 22.81 1.16
CA ALA A 541 -27.29 23.67 0.16
C ALA A 541 -28.64 23.06 -0.26
N THR A 542 -29.71 23.53 0.36
CA THR A 542 -31.10 23.27 -0.05
C THR A 542 -31.24 23.61 -1.52
N ILE A 543 -31.47 22.59 -2.35
CA ILE A 543 -31.76 22.74 -3.77
C ILE A 543 -33.15 23.39 -3.88
N LYS A 544 -33.19 24.70 -4.15
CA LYS A 544 -34.40 25.35 -4.66
C LYS A 544 -34.59 24.88 -6.10
N LEU A 545 -35.53 23.96 -6.30
CA LEU A 545 -36.03 23.57 -7.62
C LEU A 545 -36.82 24.75 -8.19
N ALA A 546 -36.35 25.32 -9.30
CA ALA A 546 -37.09 26.30 -10.08
C ALA A 546 -37.46 25.70 -11.44
N SER A 547 -38.76 25.57 -11.71
CA SER A 547 -39.38 25.56 -13.04
C SER A 547 -40.91 25.58 -12.85
N ARG A 548 -41.60 26.72 -13.05
CA ARG A 548 -42.24 27.28 -14.29
C ARG A 548 -43.76 26.93 -14.35
N PRO A 549 -44.62 27.64 -15.10
CA PRO A 549 -44.58 29.00 -15.66
C PRO A 549 -45.85 29.85 -15.33
N VAL A 550 -45.87 31.10 -15.85
CA VAL A 550 -46.96 32.08 -15.86
C VAL A 550 -48.16 31.62 -16.71
N VAL A 551 -49.40 31.71 -16.19
CA VAL A 551 -50.65 32.18 -16.87
C VAL A 551 -51.62 32.73 -15.80
N SER A 552 -52.46 33.66 -16.23
CA SER A 552 -53.21 34.73 -15.57
C SER A 552 -54.50 34.40 -14.81
N SER A 553 -54.86 35.37 -13.96
CA SER A 553 -56.20 35.94 -13.68
C SER A 553 -57.28 35.07 -13.01
N ILE A 554 -57.72 35.49 -11.81
CA ILE A 554 -59.03 36.13 -11.53
C ILE A 554 -59.20 36.30 -10.00
N GLN A 555 -59.67 37.49 -9.59
CA GLN A 555 -60.11 37.84 -8.24
C GLN A 555 -61.29 36.97 -7.78
N THR A 556 -61.40 36.64 -6.49
CA THR A 556 -62.52 37.08 -5.62
C THR A 556 -62.45 36.48 -4.20
N SER A 557 -62.58 37.39 -3.22
CA SER A 557 -63.29 37.26 -1.93
C SER A 557 -63.02 36.11 -0.94
N CYS A 558 -62.49 36.51 0.23
CA CYS A 558 -62.81 35.97 1.57
C CYS A 558 -64.33 36.07 1.87
N PRO A 559 -64.93 35.39 2.90
CA PRO A 559 -64.44 35.45 4.28
C PRO A 559 -64.72 34.24 5.23
N ARG A 560 -64.01 34.24 6.39
CA ARG A 560 -64.46 33.92 7.79
C ARG A 560 -65.07 32.50 8.04
N THR A 561 -64.82 31.76 9.13
CA THR A 561 -64.53 32.09 10.54
C THR A 561 -64.29 30.80 11.35
N LEU A 562 -63.63 30.94 12.52
CA LEU A 562 -63.80 30.20 13.79
C LEU A 562 -63.33 28.72 13.93
N SER A 563 -62.07 28.58 14.38
CA SER A 563 -61.59 28.08 15.70
C SER A 563 -62.44 27.10 16.57
N PRO A 564 -61.90 26.55 17.68
CA PRO A 564 -61.13 25.30 17.73
C PRO A 564 -61.65 24.34 18.84
N VAL A 565 -61.29 23.05 18.83
CA VAL A 565 -61.27 22.27 20.08
C VAL A 565 -60.01 21.40 20.13
N LYS A 566 -59.30 21.57 21.24
CA LYS A 566 -58.12 20.87 21.71
C LYS A 566 -58.56 19.99 22.90
N VAL A 567 -57.75 18.99 23.24
CA VAL A 567 -57.60 18.21 24.51
C VAL A 567 -57.31 16.77 24.05
N ASP A 568 -56.04 16.37 24.04
CA ASP A 568 -55.32 15.69 25.14
C ASP A 568 -55.94 14.31 25.44
N SER A 569 -55.25 13.23 25.79
CA SER A 569 -53.85 12.82 25.91
C SER A 569 -53.99 11.41 26.50
N SER A 570 -53.24 10.41 26.05
CA SER A 570 -52.69 9.35 26.90
C SER A 570 -52.13 8.20 26.07
N ARG A 571 -50.85 7.90 26.30
CA ARG A 571 -50.28 6.56 26.17
C ARG A 571 -50.76 5.70 27.34
N PRO A 572 -50.70 4.36 27.23
CA PRO A 572 -49.54 3.68 27.80
C PRO A 572 -48.94 2.61 26.88
N ALA A 573 -47.69 2.27 27.17
CA ALA A 573 -46.91 1.18 26.58
C ALA A 573 -47.11 -0.11 27.37
N VAL A 574 -47.16 -1.28 26.71
CA VAL A 574 -46.69 -2.57 27.27
C VAL A 574 -46.13 -3.45 26.15
N ARG A 575 -45.08 -4.20 26.54
CA ARG A 575 -44.22 -5.19 25.87
C ARG A 575 -44.93 -6.40 25.24
N GLU A 576 -44.20 -7.06 24.33
CA GLU A 576 -43.82 -8.51 24.26
C GLU A 576 -43.56 -8.87 22.78
N ALA A 577 -42.34 -9.25 22.35
CA ALA A 577 -41.63 -10.53 22.49
C ALA A 577 -42.17 -11.66 21.58
N PHE A 578 -41.24 -12.49 21.06
CA PHE A 578 -41.33 -13.59 20.07
C PHE A 578 -41.24 -13.13 18.60
N GLN A 579 -40.30 -13.60 17.76
CA GLN A 579 -39.34 -14.72 17.77
C GLN A 579 -38.06 -14.31 17.05
#